data_AF-A0A968F1K0-F1
#
_entry.id   AF-A0A968F1K0-F1
#
_cell.length_a   1.000
_cell.length_b   1.000
_cell.length_c   1.000
_cell.angle_alpha   90.00
_cell.angle_beta   90.00
_cell.angle_gamma   90.00
#
_symmetry.space_group_name_H-M   'P 1'
#
loop_
_entity.id
_entity.type
_entity.pdbx_description
1 polymer ?
#
loop_
_entity_poly.entity_id
_entity_poly.type
_entity_poly.pdbx_seq_one_letter_code
_entity_poly.pdbx_strand_id
1 'polypeptide(L)'
;MFSHRRLLLIALPLVLGVFFIITSVNLTAQQEEWTPENLQVLSEDMSRDQVGAIMSQFTDALGVGCGHCHASTPESGGRLDFASDLNANKDVAREMMHMTQTINMDLLPATGRDNLLSVQCMTCHNGLARPTTLQQEIMAAYDAGGPDSAVTRYQELRQQYYGRTAFDFGEQALL
;
A
#
# COMPACT_ATOMS: atom_id res chain seq x y z
N MET A 1 31.36 -36.63 -68.93
CA MET A 1 32.04 -37.66 -68.11
C MET A 1 31.03 -38.27 -67.15
N PHE A 2 30.99 -39.60 -67.15
CA PHE A 2 30.24 -40.53 -66.29
C PHE A 2 30.05 -40.03 -64.85
N SER A 3 28.85 -40.04 -64.24
CA SER A 3 27.91 -41.13 -63.96
C SER A 3 28.30 -42.02 -62.76
N HIS A 4 27.41 -41.98 -61.74
CA HIS A 4 26.98 -43.07 -60.87
C HIS A 4 27.80 -43.53 -59.64
N ARG A 5 27.01 -43.84 -58.58
CA ARG A 5 27.13 -44.87 -57.51
C ARG A 5 27.69 -44.40 -56.16
N ARG A 6 27.18 -44.85 -55.00
CA ARG A 6 26.08 -45.76 -54.61
C ARG A 6 25.84 -45.61 -53.09
N LEU A 7 24.62 -45.92 -52.66
CA LEU A 7 24.21 -46.27 -51.30
C LEU A 7 25.22 -47.20 -50.59
N LEU A 8 25.34 -47.10 -49.25
CA LEU A 8 25.11 -48.23 -48.32
C LEU A 8 25.18 -47.82 -46.82
N LEU A 9 24.07 -48.13 -46.17
CA LEU A 9 23.72 -48.28 -44.74
C LEU A 9 24.83 -48.79 -43.82
N ILE A 10 25.00 -48.17 -42.62
CA ILE A 10 25.58 -48.84 -41.43
C ILE A 10 24.84 -48.40 -40.13
N ALA A 11 24.04 -49.35 -39.62
CA ALA A 11 23.74 -49.71 -38.22
C ALA A 11 23.43 -48.66 -37.12
N LEU A 12 22.19 -48.69 -36.64
CA LEU A 12 21.83 -48.48 -35.22
C LEU A 12 22.12 -49.79 -34.46
N PRO A 13 22.65 -49.75 -33.23
CA PRO A 13 21.80 -50.23 -32.13
C PRO A 13 22.00 -49.55 -30.76
N LEU A 14 20.88 -49.55 -30.02
CA LEU A 14 20.75 -49.78 -28.57
C LEU A 14 21.15 -48.70 -27.53
N VAL A 15 20.09 -48.19 -26.89
CA VAL A 15 19.85 -48.25 -25.42
C VAL A 15 20.75 -47.41 -24.52
N LEU A 16 20.16 -46.31 -24.02
CA LEU A 16 19.90 -46.13 -22.59
C LEU A 16 18.91 -44.98 -22.43
N GLY A 17 17.63 -45.34 -22.33
CA GLY A 17 16.58 -44.42 -21.90
C GLY A 17 16.89 -43.98 -20.48
N VAL A 18 17.40 -42.76 -20.34
CA VAL A 18 17.47 -42.08 -19.05
C VAL A 18 16.03 -41.72 -18.68
N PHE A 19 15.40 -42.60 -17.90
CA PHE A 19 14.19 -42.29 -17.15
C PHE A 19 14.53 -41.14 -16.19
N PHE A 20 14.31 -39.91 -16.65
CA PHE A 20 14.27 -38.74 -15.77
C PHE A 20 13.03 -38.91 -14.88
N ILE A 21 13.22 -39.47 -13.68
CA ILE A 21 12.22 -39.41 -12.63
C ILE A 21 12.18 -37.96 -12.18
N ILE A 22 11.28 -37.17 -12.79
CA ILE A 22 10.93 -35.84 -12.30
C ILE A 22 10.15 -36.08 -11.02
N THR A 23 10.84 -36.11 -9.88
CA THR A 23 10.16 -35.96 -8.59
C THR A 23 9.64 -34.53 -8.56
N SER A 24 8.33 -34.39 -8.73
CA SER A 24 7.62 -33.13 -8.52
C SER A 24 7.80 -32.73 -7.06
N VAL A 25 8.83 -31.93 -6.79
CA VAL A 25 8.98 -31.23 -5.52
C VAL A 25 7.81 -30.24 -5.49
N ASN A 26 6.80 -30.52 -4.67
CA ASN A 26 5.73 -29.58 -4.42
C ASN A 26 6.34 -28.34 -3.77
N LEU A 27 6.57 -27.31 -4.59
CA LEU A 27 7.04 -26.00 -4.18
C LEU A 27 5.88 -25.20 -3.59
N THR A 28 5.12 -25.78 -2.66
CA THR A 28 4.40 -24.97 -1.70
C THR A 28 5.46 -24.49 -0.73
N ALA A 29 6.08 -23.35 -1.04
CA ALA A 29 6.78 -22.58 -0.03
C ALA A 29 5.81 -22.48 1.16
N GLN A 30 6.12 -23.19 2.26
CA GLN A 30 5.46 -22.92 3.53
C GLN A 30 5.81 -21.49 3.86
N GLN A 31 4.93 -20.58 3.48
CA GLN A 31 4.94 -19.22 3.96
C GLN A 31 4.65 -19.36 5.45
N GLU A 32 5.70 -19.25 6.25
CA GLU A 32 5.63 -19.36 7.70
C GLU A 32 4.46 -18.49 8.19
N GLU A 33 3.47 -19.14 8.76
CA GLU A 33 2.20 -18.54 9.17
C GLU A 33 2.49 -17.65 10.37
N TRP A 34 2.86 -16.40 10.11
CA TRP A 34 3.07 -15.42 11.18
C TRP A 34 1.73 -14.82 11.58
N THR A 35 1.49 -14.79 12.89
CA THR A 35 0.30 -14.22 13.49
C THR A 35 0.55 -12.75 13.84
N PRO A 36 -0.40 -11.83 13.57
CA PRO A 36 -0.29 -10.46 14.03
C PRO A 36 -0.14 -10.38 15.56
N GLU A 37 0.80 -9.58 16.02
CA GLU A 37 1.06 -9.35 17.45
C GLU A 37 0.94 -7.87 17.81
N ASN A 38 0.75 -7.58 19.09
CA ASN A 38 0.63 -6.21 19.63
C ASN A 38 -0.51 -5.39 18.96
N LEU A 39 -1.66 -6.02 18.75
CA LEU A 39 -2.88 -5.36 18.31
C LEU A 39 -3.55 -4.69 19.51
N GLN A 40 -3.50 -3.36 19.57
CA GLN A 40 -4.05 -2.59 20.71
C GLN A 40 -5.43 -2.00 20.43
N VAL A 41 -5.75 -1.77 19.15
CA VAL A 41 -7.03 -1.18 18.70
C VAL A 41 -7.84 -2.16 17.85
N LEU A 42 -7.16 -2.98 17.05
CA LEU A 42 -7.77 -4.12 16.37
C LEU A 42 -7.90 -5.29 17.35
N SER A 43 -8.85 -6.17 17.07
CA SER A 43 -9.05 -7.37 17.89
C SER A 43 -7.88 -8.35 17.76
N GLU A 44 -7.45 -8.93 18.88
CA GLU A 44 -6.31 -9.86 18.97
C GLU A 44 -6.55 -11.18 18.22
N ASP A 45 -7.80 -11.53 17.93
CA ASP A 45 -8.19 -12.76 17.21
C ASP A 45 -8.21 -12.60 15.68
N MET A 46 -7.92 -11.40 15.16
CA MET A 46 -7.90 -11.17 13.71
C MET A 46 -6.79 -11.95 13.03
N SER A 47 -7.14 -12.60 11.90
CA SER A 47 -6.16 -13.29 11.07
C SER A 47 -5.20 -12.31 10.39
N ARG A 48 -4.04 -12.83 9.98
CA ARG A 48 -3.06 -12.09 9.18
C ARG A 48 -3.68 -11.40 7.97
N ASP A 49 -4.59 -12.08 7.27
CA ASP A 49 -5.20 -11.54 6.05
C ASP A 49 -6.22 -10.45 6.37
N GLN A 50 -6.94 -10.55 7.49
CA GLN A 50 -7.84 -9.50 7.95
C GLN A 50 -7.07 -8.23 8.33
N VAL A 51 -6.00 -8.36 9.11
CA VAL A 51 -5.12 -7.23 9.47
C VAL A 51 -4.46 -6.66 8.22
N GLY A 52 -3.94 -7.51 7.33
CA GLY A 52 -3.33 -7.10 6.07
C GLY A 52 -4.27 -6.28 5.18
N ALA A 53 -5.54 -6.67 5.08
CA ALA A 53 -6.54 -5.92 4.32
C ALA A 53 -6.81 -4.52 4.92
N ILE A 54 -6.78 -4.38 6.25
CA ILE A 54 -6.90 -3.08 6.92
C ILE A 54 -5.66 -2.22 6.65
N MET A 55 -4.46 -2.81 6.74
CA MET A 55 -3.22 -2.08 6.47
C MET A 55 -3.15 -1.59 5.01
N SER A 56 -3.62 -2.38 4.05
CA SER A 56 -3.71 -1.96 2.64
C SER A 56 -4.64 -0.74 2.47
N GLN A 57 -5.78 -0.72 3.16
CA GLN A 57 -6.67 0.45 3.14
C GLN A 57 -6.00 1.69 3.73
N PHE A 58 -5.17 1.54 4.77
CA PHE A 58 -4.41 2.66 5.33
C PHE A 58 -3.35 3.17 4.36
N THR A 59 -2.60 2.29 3.70
CA THR A 59 -1.59 2.69 2.71
C THR A 59 -2.21 3.42 1.53
N ASP A 60 -3.35 2.94 1.04
CA ASP A 60 -4.09 3.58 -0.06
C ASP A 60 -4.64 4.94 0.39
N ALA A 61 -5.19 5.01 1.61
CA ALA A 61 -5.75 6.24 2.15
C ALA A 61 -4.74 7.36 2.31
N LEU A 62 -3.54 7.03 2.78
CA LEU A 62 -2.48 7.99 3.06
C LEU A 62 -1.52 8.19 1.88
N GLY A 63 -1.54 7.32 0.88
CA GLY A 63 -0.59 7.34 -0.23
C GLY A 63 0.85 7.01 0.19
N VAL A 64 1.02 6.11 1.17
CA VAL A 64 2.32 5.76 1.77
C VAL A 64 2.58 4.25 1.75
N GLY A 65 3.83 3.83 1.96
CA GLY A 65 4.20 2.43 2.14
C GLY A 65 4.26 1.99 3.60
N CYS A 66 4.39 0.68 3.85
CA CYS A 66 4.37 0.09 5.20
C CYS A 66 5.42 0.69 6.16
N GLY A 67 6.60 1.05 5.65
CA GLY A 67 7.68 1.66 6.44
C GLY A 67 7.37 3.08 6.93
N HIS A 68 6.26 3.69 6.48
CA HIS A 68 5.80 4.95 7.04
C HIS A 68 5.40 4.79 8.51
N CYS A 69 4.76 3.67 8.85
CA CYS A 69 4.27 3.37 10.20
C CYS A 69 5.08 2.28 10.91
N HIS A 70 5.63 1.30 10.19
CA HIS A 70 6.37 0.19 10.79
C HIS A 70 7.87 0.47 10.78
N ALA A 71 8.55 0.14 11.89
CA ALA A 71 10.00 0.24 12.02
C ALA A 71 10.68 -1.04 11.53
N SER A 72 11.92 -0.94 11.04
CA SER A 72 12.82 -2.09 11.00
C SER A 72 13.62 -2.15 12.29
N THR A 73 13.88 -3.36 12.80
CA THR A 73 14.66 -3.58 14.02
C THR A 73 15.91 -4.40 13.73
N PRO A 74 16.96 -4.31 14.56
CA PRO A 74 18.09 -5.25 14.47
C PRO A 74 17.64 -6.71 14.58
N GLU A 75 16.66 -6.98 15.45
CA GLU A 75 16.10 -8.30 15.72
C GLU A 75 15.36 -8.88 14.51
N SER A 76 14.71 -8.05 13.71
CA SER A 76 14.05 -8.45 12.46
C SER A 76 15.03 -8.63 11.28
N GLY A 77 16.35 -8.48 11.50
CA GLY A 77 17.36 -8.60 10.46
C GLY A 77 17.22 -7.51 9.38
N GLY A 78 16.75 -6.32 9.77
CA GLY A 78 16.51 -5.20 8.85
C GLY A 78 15.18 -5.24 8.10
N ARG A 79 14.36 -6.29 8.29
CA ARG A 79 12.97 -6.34 7.79
C ARG A 79 12.06 -5.46 8.64
N LEU A 80 10.86 -5.14 8.16
CA LEU A 80 9.88 -4.47 9.01
C LEU A 80 9.46 -5.39 10.15
N ASP A 81 9.50 -4.84 11.36
CA ASP A 81 8.94 -5.42 12.57
C ASP A 81 7.54 -4.83 12.76
N PHE A 82 6.52 -5.63 12.44
CA PHE A 82 5.13 -5.17 12.47
C PHE A 82 4.60 -5.00 13.91
N ALA A 83 5.16 -5.72 14.88
CA ALA A 83 4.76 -5.68 16.28
C ALA A 83 5.38 -4.48 17.01
N SER A 84 6.59 -4.05 16.62
CA SER A 84 7.31 -2.93 17.23
C SER A 84 6.59 -1.58 17.16
N ASP A 85 6.75 -0.81 18.24
CA ASP A 85 6.23 0.56 18.40
C ASP A 85 7.35 1.62 18.30
N LEU A 86 8.52 1.25 17.78
CA LEU A 86 9.66 2.17 17.67
C LEU A 86 9.46 3.31 16.67
N ASN A 87 8.45 3.21 15.79
CA ASN A 87 8.07 4.29 14.88
C ASN A 87 6.81 4.99 15.41
N ALA A 88 6.96 6.26 15.81
CA ALA A 88 5.89 7.08 16.39
C ALA A 88 4.67 7.26 15.48
N ASN A 89 4.81 7.12 14.15
CA ASN A 89 3.66 7.18 13.25
C ASN A 89 2.66 6.03 13.49
N LYS A 90 3.11 4.90 14.05
CA LYS A 90 2.22 3.80 14.44
C LYS A 90 1.29 4.21 15.58
N ASP A 91 1.80 4.93 16.56
CA ASP A 91 0.99 5.45 17.68
C ASP A 91 -0.01 6.50 17.19
N VAL A 92 0.43 7.40 16.31
CA VAL A 92 -0.48 8.34 15.64
C VAL A 92 -1.58 7.60 14.87
N ALA A 93 -1.24 6.51 14.16
CA ALA A 93 -2.24 5.72 13.44
C ALA A 93 -3.27 5.08 14.39
N ARG A 94 -2.85 4.59 15.57
CA ARG A 94 -3.77 4.07 16.60
C ARG A 94 -4.73 5.13 17.09
N GLU A 95 -4.25 6.34 17.37
CA GLU A 95 -5.11 7.46 17.76
C GLU A 95 -6.09 7.85 16.65
N MET A 96 -5.66 7.80 15.38
CA MET A 96 -6.56 8.01 14.24
C MET A 96 -7.64 6.91 14.13
N MET A 97 -7.31 5.67 14.49
CA MET A 97 -8.29 4.59 14.57
C MET A 97 -9.32 4.85 15.67
N HIS A 98 -8.90 5.27 16.86
CA HIS A 98 -9.82 5.68 17.92
C HIS A 98 -10.70 6.85 17.48
N MET A 99 -10.13 7.88 16.85
CA MET A 99 -10.88 9.02 16.34
C MET A 99 -11.98 8.59 15.35
N THR A 100 -11.65 7.73 14.39
CA THR A 100 -12.65 7.25 13.41
C THR A 100 -13.70 6.35 14.05
N GLN A 101 -13.33 5.51 15.03
CA GLN A 101 -14.28 4.73 15.81
C GLN A 101 -15.26 5.62 16.58
N THR A 102 -14.76 6.63 17.30
CA THR A 102 -15.62 7.60 18.02
C THR A 102 -16.55 8.35 17.07
N ILE A 103 -16.04 8.82 15.93
CA ILE A 103 -16.88 9.49 14.93
C ILE A 103 -18.01 8.55 14.49
N ASN A 104 -17.67 7.31 14.11
CA ASN A 104 -18.62 6.39 13.51
C ASN A 104 -19.63 5.81 14.50
N MET A 105 -19.19 5.50 15.72
CA MET A 105 -20.00 4.78 16.71
C MET A 105 -20.76 5.72 17.64
N ASP A 106 -20.22 6.91 17.91
CA ASP A 106 -20.81 7.83 18.89
C ASP A 106 -21.38 9.08 18.21
N LEU A 107 -20.56 9.77 17.41
CA LEU A 107 -20.91 11.11 16.90
C LEU A 107 -21.91 11.04 15.76
N LEU A 108 -21.73 10.14 14.78
CA LEU A 108 -22.65 10.01 13.65
C LEU A 108 -24.06 9.64 14.12
N PRO A 109 -24.29 8.62 14.97
CA PRO A 109 -25.63 8.32 15.48
C PRO A 109 -26.26 9.47 16.27
N ALA A 110 -25.45 10.22 17.03
CA ALA A 110 -25.92 11.37 17.80
C ALA A 110 -26.44 12.53 16.93
N THR A 111 -26.15 12.55 15.62
CA THR A 111 -26.68 13.57 14.70
C THR A 111 -28.18 13.43 14.41
N GLY A 112 -28.77 12.26 14.67
CA GLY A 112 -30.17 11.96 14.34
C GLY A 112 -30.46 11.87 12.83
N ARG A 113 -29.42 11.77 11.99
CA ARG A 113 -29.56 11.58 10.55
C ARG A 113 -29.66 10.09 10.20
N ASP A 114 -30.46 9.78 9.19
CA ASP A 114 -30.55 8.42 8.62
C ASP A 114 -29.51 8.19 7.51
N ASN A 115 -29.27 6.93 7.15
CA ASN A 115 -28.37 6.51 6.07
C ASN A 115 -26.93 7.03 6.20
N LEU A 116 -26.40 7.02 7.43
CA LEU A 116 -25.05 7.46 7.74
C LEU A 116 -24.01 6.57 7.07
N LEU A 117 -23.10 7.19 6.31
CA LEU A 117 -21.90 6.54 5.79
C LEU A 117 -20.77 6.69 6.81
N SER A 118 -20.02 5.61 7.04
CA SER A 118 -18.88 5.64 7.96
C SER A 118 -17.74 6.48 7.40
N VAL A 119 -17.18 7.31 8.26
CA VAL A 119 -15.91 8.00 8.03
C VAL A 119 -14.78 6.97 8.03
N GLN A 120 -13.92 7.06 7.03
CA GLN A 120 -12.73 6.22 6.88
C GLN A 120 -11.49 7.11 6.77
N CYS A 121 -10.29 6.53 6.87
CA CYS A 121 -9.04 7.24 6.64
C CYS A 121 -9.07 8.00 5.31
N MET A 122 -9.64 7.37 4.27
CA MET A 122 -9.77 7.95 2.95
C MET A 122 -10.63 9.20 2.89
N THR A 123 -11.64 9.34 3.76
CA THR A 123 -12.54 10.50 3.80
C THR A 123 -11.79 11.80 4.00
N CYS A 124 -10.71 11.78 4.81
CA CYS A 124 -9.89 12.96 5.08
C CYS A 124 -8.59 12.95 4.28
N HIS A 125 -7.86 11.83 4.27
CA HIS A 125 -6.51 11.78 3.71
C HIS A 125 -6.48 11.86 2.19
N ASN A 126 -7.45 11.27 1.49
CA ASN A 126 -7.58 11.34 0.02
C ASN A 126 -6.27 11.03 -0.76
N GLY A 127 -5.43 10.14 -0.24
CA GLY A 127 -4.13 9.77 -0.82
C GLY A 127 -2.95 10.66 -0.38
N LEU A 128 -3.12 11.43 0.70
CA LEU A 128 -2.10 12.30 1.28
C LEU A 128 -1.82 11.93 2.74
N ALA A 129 -0.55 11.76 3.10
CA ALA A 129 -0.15 11.45 4.47
C ALA A 129 -0.59 12.54 5.46
N ARG A 130 -0.53 13.81 5.03
CA ARG A 130 -1.09 14.94 5.76
C ARG A 130 -2.35 15.43 5.03
N PRO A 131 -3.55 15.33 5.64
CA PRO A 131 -4.77 15.86 5.04
C PRO A 131 -4.69 17.38 4.98
N THR A 132 -4.86 17.93 3.78
CA THR A 132 -4.74 19.36 3.49
C THR A 132 -5.55 19.68 2.25
N THR A 133 -6.05 20.90 2.15
CA THR A 133 -6.76 21.38 0.95
C THR A 133 -5.79 22.04 -0.02
N LEU A 134 -6.17 22.15 -1.29
CA LEU A 134 -5.37 22.86 -2.29
C LEU A 134 -5.12 24.31 -1.84
N GLN A 135 -6.16 24.97 -1.33
CA GLN A 135 -6.08 26.34 -0.85
C GLN A 135 -5.09 26.48 0.31
N GLN A 136 -5.08 25.57 1.28
CA GLN A 136 -4.12 25.60 2.39
C GLN A 136 -2.67 25.46 1.90
N GLU A 137 -2.40 24.60 0.92
CA GLU A 137 -1.06 24.46 0.34
C GLU A 137 -0.60 25.71 -0.41
N ILE A 138 -1.49 26.30 -1.21
CA ILE A 138 -1.19 27.53 -1.98
C ILE A 138 -0.96 28.70 -1.03
N MET A 139 -1.81 28.86 -0.02
CA MET A 139 -1.69 29.94 0.98
C MET A 139 -0.41 29.78 1.80
N ALA A 140 -0.05 28.57 2.22
CA ALA A 140 1.22 28.35 2.92
C ALA A 140 2.43 28.72 2.04
N ALA A 141 2.38 28.42 0.73
CA ALA A 141 3.43 28.82 -0.20
C ALA A 141 3.46 30.34 -0.45
N TYR A 142 2.30 30.98 -0.50
CA TYR A 142 2.18 32.44 -0.56
C TYR A 142 2.82 33.10 0.67
N ASP A 143 2.50 32.62 1.88
CA ASP A 143 3.03 33.19 3.11
C ASP A 143 4.56 33.00 3.21
N ALA A 144 5.10 31.92 2.64
CA ALA A 144 6.52 31.62 2.64
C ALA A 144 7.34 32.42 1.62
N GLY A 145 6.78 32.77 0.46
CA GLY A 145 7.56 33.34 -0.66
C GLY A 145 6.79 34.25 -1.62
N GLY A 146 5.57 34.64 -1.30
CA GLY A 146 4.74 35.54 -2.09
C GLY A 146 4.06 34.87 -3.30
N PRO A 147 3.54 35.68 -4.24
CA PRO A 147 2.72 35.21 -5.35
C PRO A 147 3.39 34.15 -6.23
N ASP A 148 4.68 34.30 -6.54
CA ASP A 148 5.38 33.37 -7.43
C ASP A 148 5.54 31.98 -6.80
N SER A 149 5.74 31.91 -5.48
CA SER A 149 5.76 30.64 -4.74
C SER A 149 4.39 29.97 -4.72
N ALA A 150 3.31 30.75 -4.60
CA ALA A 150 1.94 30.24 -4.66
C ALA A 150 1.63 29.63 -6.03
N VAL A 151 1.99 30.31 -7.12
CA VAL A 151 1.83 29.82 -8.50
C VAL A 151 2.66 28.56 -8.74
N THR A 152 3.91 28.56 -8.31
CA THR A 152 4.80 27.39 -8.42
C THR A 152 4.20 26.19 -7.70
N ARG A 153 3.74 26.39 -6.44
CA ARG A 153 3.12 25.33 -5.65
C ARG A 153 1.87 24.77 -6.31
N TYR A 154 1.00 25.63 -6.85
CA TYR A 154 -0.17 25.19 -7.59
C TYR A 154 0.21 24.31 -8.79
N GLN A 155 1.21 24.71 -9.57
CA GLN A 155 1.66 23.98 -10.76
C GLN A 155 2.24 22.61 -10.40
N GLU A 156 3.06 22.53 -9.35
CA GLU A 156 3.61 21.28 -8.83
C GLU A 156 2.50 20.32 -8.38
N LEU A 157 1.57 20.81 -7.54
CA LEU A 157 0.46 20.01 -7.05
C LEU A 157 -0.42 19.52 -8.21
N ARG A 158 -0.71 20.39 -9.18
CA ARG A 158 -1.47 20.01 -10.37
C ARG A 158 -0.72 18.96 -11.19
N GLN A 159 0.57 19.13 -11.44
CA GLN A 159 1.34 18.14 -12.20
C GLN A 159 1.33 16.77 -11.52
N GLN A 160 1.45 16.73 -10.19
CA GLN A 160 1.55 15.49 -9.44
C GLN A 160 0.20 14.80 -9.20
N TYR A 161 -0.86 15.58 -8.93
CA TYR A 161 -2.13 15.08 -8.41
C TYR A 161 -3.32 15.30 -9.33
N TYR A 162 -3.16 15.95 -10.49
CA TYR A 162 -4.29 16.14 -11.41
C TYR A 162 -4.89 14.79 -11.85
N GLY A 163 -6.22 14.70 -11.78
CA GLY A 163 -6.96 13.46 -12.03
C GLY A 163 -6.95 12.46 -10.86
N ARG A 164 -6.33 12.79 -9.72
CA ARG A 164 -6.44 12.03 -8.47
C ARG A 164 -7.41 12.74 -7.51
N THR A 165 -7.79 12.05 -6.45
CA THR A 165 -8.73 12.54 -5.42
C THR A 165 -8.11 13.52 -4.43
N ALA A 166 -6.78 13.67 -4.42
CA ALA A 166 -6.05 14.41 -3.39
C ALA A 166 -6.38 15.90 -3.32
N PHE A 167 -6.61 16.55 -4.46
CA PHE A 167 -6.88 17.98 -4.55
C PHE A 167 -7.93 18.28 -5.61
N ASP A 168 -8.82 19.23 -5.30
CA ASP A 168 -9.75 19.80 -6.28
C ASP A 168 -9.07 20.95 -7.05
N PHE A 169 -8.86 20.76 -8.35
CA PHE A 169 -8.29 21.77 -9.26
C PHE A 169 -9.37 22.51 -10.08
N GLY A 170 -10.64 22.38 -9.72
CA GLY A 170 -11.75 23.14 -10.31
C GLY A 170 -11.61 24.64 -10.11
N GLU A 171 -12.28 25.43 -10.95
CA GLU A 171 -12.16 26.91 -10.95
C GLU A 171 -12.49 27.55 -9.60
N GLN A 172 -13.35 26.92 -8.80
CA GLN A 172 -13.78 27.41 -7.48
C GLN A 172 -12.72 27.26 -6.39
N ALA A 173 -11.72 26.37 -6.56
CA ALA A 173 -10.68 26.13 -5.57
C ALA A 173 -9.64 27.27 -5.47
N LEU A 174 -9.74 28.26 -6.38
CA LEU A 174 -8.84 29.42 -6.46
C LEU A 174 -9.54 30.75 -6.09
N LEU A 175 -10.83 30.71 -5.73
CA LEU A 175 -11.63 31.87 -5.30
C LEU A 175 -11.68 31.98 -3.78
#